data_AF-A0A968UZG3-F1
#
_entry.id   AF-A0A968UZG3-F1
#
_cell.length_a   1.000
_cell.length_b   1.000
_cell.length_c   1.000
_cell.angle_alpha   90.00
_cell.angle_beta   90.00
_cell.angle_gamma   90.00
#
_symmetry.space_group_name_H-M   'P 1'
#
loop_
_entity.id
_entity.type
_entity.pdbx_description
1 polymer ?
#
loop_
_entity_poly.entity_id
_entity_poly.type
_entity_poly.pdbx_seq_one_letter_code
_entity_poly.pdbx_strand_id
1 'polypeptide(L)'
;MTVASQDVRFNFGLQPGKYGDTGVFDESHVNWVKMRVPQQQMGAIQLQPNFPPELDGEAVPDGAYKTSFYFGGQLDMLPRLEGYFGLLLLATLGQHSFTADTAPDGSAVPGVNRHRFAHKTTNQFRLPWVSMRKLVPGRTMVDSSGEIGVDGIITGMRIMIPASGKLAVTIMYQARDAKFRSNPDWDTVNTTHEKTFTVPDSGSGNFKIFGRKYPILNMVIEIMNNPTTPAQEMVSGSFKPDDFISLFHPVTARFTYKYQHDDLHREIFTSHPDGEDFSVMPMLKDTTGGVEAFRADYSAPMKIGSTVIPYTISFVGNRVTLAEESPPQEQGGGFLVQNYTVSFLKPETGDYFNVDLYNGQNDAFYDLPNGFTGTGFAAGLAFSEVAGDKVALDAAATFATVFGDATLDNGKLIAYFGTPSAGTLTVTDTLSLLATAFTIASNGDVTHTATSKVVANFYQPGDGAGTRLVATFTSNMTAAILQTLLREIAYARTAGSDATSVIPVNISIVDGNDNVFSDTITVTHS
;
A
#
# COMPACT_ATOMS: atom_id res chain seq x y z
N MET A 1 -28.80 -6.53 -33.99
CA MET A 1 -28.63 -6.16 -32.57
C MET A 1 -27.14 -5.95 -32.36
N THR A 2 -26.67 -4.73 -32.57
CA THR A 2 -25.28 -4.35 -32.29
C THR A 2 -25.15 -4.24 -30.79
N VAL A 3 -24.56 -5.25 -30.16
CA VAL A 3 -24.08 -5.13 -28.78
C VAL A 3 -22.99 -4.06 -28.84
N ALA A 4 -23.33 -2.82 -28.46
CA ALA A 4 -22.33 -1.80 -28.23
C ALA A 4 -21.26 -2.41 -27.33
N SER A 5 -19.98 -2.23 -27.68
CA SER A 5 -18.82 -2.82 -26.99
C SER A 5 -19.13 -2.91 -25.49
N GLN A 6 -19.20 -4.13 -24.95
CA GLN A 6 -19.51 -4.35 -23.55
C GLN A 6 -18.63 -3.39 -22.74
N ASP A 7 -19.27 -2.54 -21.93
CA ASP A 7 -18.59 -1.61 -21.02
C ASP A 7 -17.97 -2.44 -19.90
N VAL A 8 -16.89 -3.16 -20.24
CA VAL A 8 -16.10 -3.96 -19.30
C VAL A 8 -15.36 -2.97 -18.42
N ARG A 9 -15.95 -2.69 -17.26
CA ARG A 9 -15.36 -1.84 -16.23
C ARG A 9 -14.55 -2.69 -15.28
N PHE A 10 -13.24 -2.48 -15.30
CA PHE A 10 -12.31 -3.00 -14.32
C PHE A 10 -11.92 -1.89 -13.35
N ASN A 11 -12.09 -2.18 -12.06
CA ASN A 11 -11.58 -1.33 -11.00
C ASN A 11 -10.68 -2.13 -10.05
N PHE A 12 -9.71 -1.46 -9.45
CA PHE A 12 -8.90 -2.02 -8.38
C PHE A 12 -8.65 -0.97 -7.32
N GLY A 13 -8.20 -1.40 -6.15
CA GLY A 13 -7.70 -0.51 -5.12
C GLY A 13 -6.84 -1.25 -4.12
N LEU A 14 -5.84 -0.56 -3.58
CA LEU A 14 -4.99 -1.08 -2.51
C LEU A 14 -5.81 -1.13 -1.22
N GLN A 15 -5.73 -2.23 -0.49
CA GLN A 15 -6.38 -2.40 0.81
C GLN A 15 -5.41 -1.95 1.91
N PRO A 16 -5.91 -1.28 2.97
CA PRO A 16 -5.08 -0.87 4.09
C PRO A 16 -4.56 -2.07 4.92
N GLY A 17 -5.21 -3.23 4.79
CA GLY A 17 -4.82 -4.47 5.44
C GLY A 17 -5.69 -5.64 5.01
N LYS A 18 -5.32 -6.83 5.49
CA LYS A 18 -6.12 -8.06 5.35
C LYS A 18 -7.37 -7.93 6.23
N TYR A 19 -8.56 -8.16 5.68
CA TYR A 19 -9.80 -8.15 6.46
C TYR A 19 -10.02 -9.47 7.21
N GLY A 20 -9.49 -10.59 6.71
CA GLY A 20 -9.57 -11.89 7.40
C GLY A 20 -10.99 -12.48 7.37
N ASP A 21 -11.16 -13.69 7.89
CA ASP A 21 -12.45 -14.40 7.83
C ASP A 21 -13.54 -13.79 8.71
N THR A 22 -13.16 -13.07 9.77
CA THR A 22 -14.08 -12.40 10.70
C THR A 22 -14.32 -10.92 10.38
N GLY A 23 -13.51 -10.33 9.50
CA GLY A 23 -13.67 -8.94 9.10
C GLY A 23 -14.78 -8.78 8.07
N VAL A 24 -15.67 -7.84 8.31
CA VAL A 24 -16.59 -7.37 7.26
C VAL A 24 -15.77 -6.47 6.33
N PHE A 25 -15.55 -6.92 5.10
CA PHE A 25 -14.97 -6.07 4.07
C PHE A 25 -15.89 -4.88 3.81
N ASP A 26 -15.38 -3.68 4.07
CA ASP A 26 -16.05 -2.43 3.74
C ASP A 26 -15.44 -1.85 2.46
N GLU A 27 -16.24 -1.84 1.40
CA GLU A 27 -15.83 -1.27 0.10
C GLU A 27 -15.45 0.21 0.19
N SER A 28 -15.98 0.95 1.19
CA SER A 28 -15.70 2.38 1.38
C SER A 28 -14.28 2.68 1.85
N HIS A 29 -13.59 1.68 2.42
CA HIS A 29 -12.19 1.79 2.82
C HIS A 29 -11.20 1.55 1.68
N VAL A 30 -11.68 1.21 0.48
CA VAL A 30 -10.85 1.01 -0.71
C VAL A 30 -11.05 2.18 -1.66
N ASN A 31 -9.96 2.89 -1.96
CA ASN A 31 -9.94 3.91 -3.00
C ASN A 31 -9.97 3.24 -4.38
N TRP A 32 -11.17 3.00 -4.90
CA TRP A 32 -11.35 2.35 -6.19
C TRP A 32 -10.92 3.24 -7.35
N VAL A 33 -10.09 2.67 -8.22
CA VAL A 33 -9.60 3.29 -9.43
C VAL A 33 -10.09 2.48 -10.63
N LYS A 34 -10.68 3.16 -11.62
CA LYS A 34 -11.02 2.53 -12.91
C LYS A 34 -9.88 2.59 -13.91
N MET A 35 -9.65 1.49 -14.61
CA MET A 35 -8.73 1.43 -15.77
C MET A 35 -9.42 0.77 -16.96
N ARG A 36 -9.09 1.22 -18.17
CA ARG A 36 -9.57 0.54 -19.37
C ARG A 36 -8.70 -0.66 -19.67
N VAL A 37 -9.35 -1.79 -19.89
CA VAL A 37 -8.73 -3.09 -20.11
C VAL A 37 -9.38 -3.69 -21.37
N PRO A 38 -8.61 -4.09 -22.39
CA PRO A 38 -9.14 -4.78 -23.56
C PRO A 38 -9.75 -6.14 -23.21
N GLN A 39 -9.20 -6.83 -22.21
CA GLN A 39 -9.63 -8.16 -21.84
C GLN A 39 -9.49 -8.38 -20.33
N GLN A 40 -10.53 -8.98 -19.75
CA GLN A 40 -10.57 -9.35 -18.35
C GLN A 40 -11.09 -10.77 -18.22
N GLN A 41 -10.25 -11.66 -17.68
CA GLN A 41 -10.55 -13.06 -17.41
C GLN A 41 -10.39 -13.33 -15.92
N MET A 42 -11.15 -12.59 -15.11
CA MET A 42 -11.14 -12.74 -13.65
C MET A 42 -12.51 -13.20 -13.20
N GLY A 43 -12.58 -13.97 -12.12
CA GLY A 43 -13.84 -14.39 -11.53
C GLY A 43 -13.66 -15.29 -10.32
N ALA A 44 -14.77 -15.71 -9.74
CA ALA A 44 -14.76 -16.74 -8.71
C ALA A 44 -14.37 -18.10 -9.31
N ILE A 45 -13.43 -18.77 -8.67
CA ILE A 45 -12.92 -20.09 -9.03
C ILE A 45 -13.30 -21.05 -7.91
N GLN A 46 -13.84 -22.21 -8.30
CA GLN A 46 -14.15 -23.29 -7.38
C GLN A 46 -13.37 -24.53 -7.80
N LEU A 47 -12.54 -25.06 -6.91
CA LEU A 47 -11.82 -26.31 -7.13
C LEU A 47 -12.67 -27.48 -6.65
N GLN A 48 -12.92 -28.43 -7.55
CA GLN A 48 -13.71 -29.64 -7.28
C GLN A 48 -13.02 -30.87 -7.86
N PRO A 49 -12.08 -31.50 -7.12
CA PRO A 49 -11.60 -32.82 -7.49
C PRO A 49 -12.70 -33.88 -7.34
N ASN A 50 -12.62 -34.90 -8.20
CA ASN A 50 -13.43 -36.10 -8.09
C ASN A 50 -13.06 -36.90 -6.85
N PHE A 51 -13.99 -37.67 -6.31
CA PHE A 51 -13.67 -38.64 -5.27
C PHE A 51 -12.66 -39.68 -5.80
N PRO A 52 -11.75 -40.16 -4.95
CA PRO A 52 -10.92 -41.32 -5.28
C PRO A 52 -11.83 -42.51 -5.65
N PRO A 53 -11.47 -43.34 -6.64
CA PRO A 53 -12.22 -44.55 -6.93
C PRO A 53 -12.19 -45.48 -5.71
N GLU A 54 -13.35 -45.96 -5.28
CA GLU A 54 -13.48 -46.91 -4.17
C GLU A 54 -13.23 -48.35 -4.67
N LEU A 55 -12.56 -49.17 -3.86
CA LEU A 55 -12.38 -50.60 -4.16
C LEU A 55 -13.76 -51.29 -4.05
N ASP A 56 -14.13 -52.11 -5.04
CA ASP A 56 -15.42 -52.80 -5.20
C ASP A 56 -16.59 -51.98 -5.81
N GLY A 57 -16.34 -50.76 -6.29
CA GLY A 57 -17.31 -49.95 -7.08
C GLY A 57 -17.08 -50.00 -8.60
N GLU A 58 -17.98 -49.39 -9.38
CA GLU A 58 -17.67 -49.07 -10.78
C GLU A 58 -16.44 -48.15 -10.82
N ALA A 59 -15.56 -48.30 -11.82
CA ALA A 59 -14.34 -47.49 -11.97
C ALA A 59 -14.63 -46.03 -12.38
N VAL A 60 -15.81 -45.51 -12.05
CA VAL A 60 -16.29 -44.17 -12.34
C VAL A 60 -16.44 -43.44 -11.02
N PRO A 61 -15.91 -42.21 -10.87
CA PRO A 61 -16.10 -41.45 -9.65
C PRO A 61 -17.58 -41.13 -9.42
N ASP A 62 -18.14 -41.55 -8.28
CA ASP A 62 -19.55 -41.31 -7.92
C ASP A 62 -19.85 -39.86 -7.47
N GLY A 63 -18.85 -38.99 -7.48
CA GLY A 63 -19.04 -37.57 -7.15
C GLY A 63 -17.75 -36.75 -7.12
N ALA A 64 -17.89 -35.51 -6.68
CA ALA A 64 -16.80 -34.56 -6.48
C ALA A 64 -16.98 -33.82 -5.14
N TYR A 65 -15.87 -33.46 -4.50
CA TYR A 65 -15.88 -32.66 -3.28
C TYR A 65 -15.29 -31.27 -3.56
N LYS A 66 -15.81 -30.25 -2.87
CA LYS A 66 -15.30 -28.89 -2.99
C LYS A 66 -14.04 -28.77 -2.12
N THR A 67 -12.90 -28.40 -2.71
CA THR A 67 -11.67 -28.16 -1.95
C THR A 67 -11.52 -26.69 -1.62
N SER A 68 -11.61 -25.81 -2.61
CA SER A 68 -11.47 -24.38 -2.37
C SER A 68 -12.44 -23.52 -3.18
N PHE A 69 -12.63 -22.31 -2.69
CA PHE A 69 -13.34 -21.23 -3.34
C PHE A 69 -12.58 -19.93 -3.13
N TYR A 70 -12.18 -19.30 -4.21
CA TYR A 70 -11.37 -18.08 -4.18
C TYR A 70 -11.65 -17.24 -5.43
N PHE A 71 -11.14 -16.02 -5.49
CA PHE A 71 -11.25 -15.16 -6.68
C PHE A 71 -9.90 -15.12 -7.40
N GLY A 72 -9.87 -15.14 -8.72
CA GLY A 72 -8.60 -15.03 -9.42
C GLY A 72 -8.76 -14.90 -10.92
N GLY A 73 -7.61 -14.83 -11.60
CA GLY A 73 -7.54 -14.84 -13.05
C GLY A 73 -6.52 -13.88 -13.61
N GLN A 74 -6.74 -13.45 -14.85
CA GLN A 74 -5.81 -12.62 -15.60
C GLN A 74 -6.48 -11.38 -16.18
N LEU A 75 -5.69 -10.31 -16.31
CA LEU A 75 -6.10 -9.05 -16.88
C LEU A 75 -5.08 -8.61 -17.91
N ASP A 76 -5.51 -8.35 -19.14
CA ASP A 76 -4.65 -7.75 -20.16
C ASP A 76 -4.96 -6.27 -20.30
N MET A 77 -3.92 -5.45 -20.35
CA MET A 77 -4.03 -4.00 -20.39
C MET A 77 -2.86 -3.33 -21.10
N LEU A 78 -3.04 -2.04 -21.38
CA LEU A 78 -1.97 -1.16 -21.85
C LEU A 78 -1.51 -0.30 -20.67
N PRO A 79 -0.21 -0.25 -20.35
CA PRO A 79 0.29 0.48 -19.19
C PRO A 79 0.25 1.98 -19.48
N ARG A 80 -0.68 2.69 -18.86
CA ARG A 80 -0.80 4.14 -18.95
C ARG A 80 0.02 4.77 -17.83
N LEU A 81 0.99 5.60 -18.18
CA LEU A 81 2.00 6.07 -17.23
C LEU A 81 1.61 7.36 -16.47
N GLU A 82 0.38 7.84 -16.65
CA GLU A 82 -0.08 9.13 -16.11
C GLU A 82 -0.22 9.11 -14.57
N GLY A 83 -0.68 7.99 -14.01
CA GLY A 83 -0.84 7.82 -12.57
C GLY A 83 -1.03 6.36 -12.15
N TYR A 84 -2.19 5.77 -12.40
CA TYR A 84 -2.67 4.60 -11.66
C TYR A 84 -1.94 3.30 -11.94
N PHE A 85 -1.24 3.18 -13.08
CA PHE A 85 -0.39 2.00 -13.33
C PHE A 85 0.71 1.85 -12.26
N GLY A 86 1.20 2.94 -11.67
CA GLY A 86 2.16 2.87 -10.57
C GLY A 86 1.59 2.20 -9.30
N LEU A 87 0.28 2.27 -9.05
CA LEU A 87 -0.34 1.53 -7.93
C LEU A 87 -0.33 0.02 -8.17
N LEU A 88 -0.45 -0.42 -9.43
CA LEU A 88 -0.33 -1.83 -9.79
C LEU A 88 1.13 -2.30 -9.69
N LEU A 89 2.09 -1.45 -10.04
CA LEU A 89 3.52 -1.70 -9.79
C LEU A 89 3.81 -1.81 -8.29
N LEU A 90 3.27 -0.90 -7.47
CA LEU A 90 3.38 -0.96 -6.01
C LEU A 90 2.76 -2.24 -5.45
N ALA A 91 1.58 -2.63 -5.90
CA ALA A 91 0.97 -3.91 -5.51
C ALA A 91 1.79 -5.14 -5.90
N THR A 92 2.49 -5.07 -7.04
CA THR A 92 3.29 -6.19 -7.56
C THR A 92 4.63 -6.31 -6.86
N LEU A 93 5.31 -5.18 -6.62
CA LEU A 93 6.69 -5.14 -6.13
C LEU A 93 6.74 -4.90 -4.61
N GLY A 94 5.80 -4.15 -4.06
CA GLY A 94 5.60 -3.97 -2.61
C GLY A 94 6.41 -2.86 -1.95
N GLN A 95 7.31 -2.20 -2.68
CA GLN A 95 7.98 -0.98 -2.22
C GLN A 95 7.90 0.10 -3.29
N HIS A 96 7.74 1.35 -2.84
CA HIS A 96 7.81 2.56 -3.65
C HIS A 96 8.78 3.55 -2.98
N SER A 97 9.53 4.27 -3.80
CA SER A 97 10.35 5.41 -3.41
C SER A 97 10.23 6.52 -4.45
N PHE A 98 10.43 7.75 -4.01
CA PHE A 98 10.17 8.93 -4.81
C PHE A 98 11.40 9.83 -4.88
N THR A 99 11.61 10.43 -6.04
CA THR A 99 12.58 11.50 -6.22
C THR A 99 11.94 12.58 -7.10
N ALA A 100 11.77 13.77 -6.53
CA ALA A 100 11.20 14.91 -7.23
C ALA A 100 12.12 15.41 -8.35
N ASP A 101 11.52 16.03 -9.35
CA ASP A 101 12.18 16.83 -10.39
C ASP A 101 13.39 16.12 -11.04
N THR A 102 13.29 14.82 -11.30
CA THR A 102 14.35 13.97 -11.86
C THR A 102 13.92 13.30 -13.15
N ALA A 103 14.59 13.63 -14.25
CA ALA A 103 14.35 13.04 -15.57
C ALA A 103 15.02 11.66 -15.75
N PRO A 104 14.68 10.89 -16.82
CA PRO A 104 15.25 9.56 -17.06
C PRO A 104 16.78 9.52 -17.20
N ASP A 105 17.41 10.60 -17.64
CA ASP A 105 18.86 10.75 -17.74
C ASP A 105 19.53 11.19 -16.42
N GLY A 106 18.74 11.37 -15.35
CA GLY A 106 19.20 11.85 -14.06
C GLY A 106 19.31 13.37 -13.95
N SER A 107 18.99 14.13 -14.99
CA SER A 107 18.98 15.59 -14.94
C SER A 107 17.81 16.12 -14.11
N ALA A 108 18.00 17.27 -13.46
CA ALA A 108 16.96 17.91 -12.68
C ALA A 108 15.98 18.67 -13.61
N VAL A 109 14.72 18.27 -13.66
CA VAL A 109 13.68 18.89 -14.50
C VAL A 109 12.40 19.11 -13.69
N PRO A 110 12.02 20.37 -13.39
CA PRO A 110 10.81 20.67 -12.62
C PRO A 110 9.54 20.03 -13.19
N GLY A 111 8.78 19.36 -12.32
CA GLY A 111 7.52 18.70 -12.66
C GLY A 111 7.67 17.30 -13.28
N VAL A 112 8.90 16.78 -13.42
CA VAL A 112 9.16 15.39 -13.80
C VAL A 112 9.59 14.63 -12.56
N ASN A 113 8.78 13.69 -12.10
CA ASN A 113 9.09 12.93 -10.90
C ASN A 113 9.45 11.50 -11.24
N ARG A 114 10.42 10.94 -10.51
CA ARG A 114 10.80 9.54 -10.57
C ARG A 114 10.13 8.77 -9.44
N HIS A 115 9.33 7.79 -9.79
CA HIS A 115 8.76 6.81 -8.87
C HIS A 115 9.45 5.46 -9.11
N ARG A 116 10.21 5.00 -8.13
CA ARG A 116 10.90 3.72 -8.19
C ARG A 116 10.12 2.67 -7.42
N PHE A 117 9.76 1.59 -8.09
CA PHE A 117 9.11 0.42 -7.50
C PHE A 117 10.08 -0.74 -7.45
N ALA A 118 10.15 -1.42 -6.31
CA ALA A 118 11.14 -2.46 -6.03
C ALA A 118 10.55 -3.54 -5.12
N HIS A 119 11.16 -4.71 -5.09
CA HIS A 119 10.85 -5.70 -4.06
C HIS A 119 11.44 -5.29 -2.72
N LYS A 120 10.60 -5.33 -1.68
CA LYS A 120 11.02 -4.96 -0.33
C LYS A 120 12.10 -5.90 0.20
N THR A 121 13.32 -5.40 0.36
CA THR A 121 14.48 -6.22 0.77
C THR A 121 14.37 -6.77 2.20
N THR A 122 13.69 -6.06 3.09
CA THR A 122 13.51 -6.44 4.50
C THR A 122 12.33 -7.38 4.75
N ASN A 123 11.34 -7.41 3.87
CA ASN A 123 10.16 -8.25 4.02
C ASN A 123 9.62 -8.64 2.64
N GLN A 124 10.30 -9.60 2.02
CA GLN A 124 9.96 -10.06 0.67
C GLN A 124 8.62 -10.81 0.65
N PHE A 125 8.19 -11.42 1.75
CA PHE A 125 7.00 -12.26 1.76
C PHE A 125 5.68 -11.47 1.80
N ARG A 126 5.72 -10.20 2.19
CA ARG A 126 4.52 -9.35 2.29
C ARG A 126 4.41 -8.39 1.11
N LEU A 127 3.43 -8.65 0.26
CA LEU A 127 2.96 -7.72 -0.76
C LEU A 127 1.74 -6.94 -0.26
N PRO A 128 1.49 -5.73 -0.78
CA PRO A 128 0.27 -5.00 -0.49
C PRO A 128 -0.96 -5.80 -0.93
N TRP A 129 -1.97 -5.77 -0.07
CA TRP A 129 -3.28 -6.34 -0.36
C TRP A 129 -4.01 -5.48 -1.40
N VAL A 130 -4.66 -6.12 -2.36
CA VAL A 130 -5.39 -5.47 -3.45
C VAL A 130 -6.75 -6.12 -3.59
N SER A 131 -7.77 -5.28 -3.67
CA SER A 131 -9.10 -5.69 -4.12
C SER A 131 -9.26 -5.34 -5.59
N MET A 132 -9.82 -6.27 -6.35
CA MET A 132 -10.17 -6.07 -7.76
C MET A 132 -11.64 -6.37 -7.97
N ARG A 133 -12.33 -5.54 -8.74
CA ARG A 133 -13.74 -5.75 -9.07
C ARG A 133 -14.02 -5.60 -10.56
N LYS A 134 -15.01 -6.37 -11.02
CA LYS A 134 -15.49 -6.35 -12.39
C LYS A 134 -16.99 -6.15 -12.44
N LEU A 135 -17.43 -5.41 -13.45
CA LEU A 135 -18.84 -5.26 -13.79
C LEU A 135 -19.22 -6.35 -14.81
N VAL A 136 -20.21 -7.16 -14.47
CA VAL A 136 -20.92 -8.03 -15.42
C VAL A 136 -22.14 -7.24 -15.90
N PRO A 137 -22.14 -6.73 -17.14
CA PRO A 137 -23.19 -5.86 -17.63
C PRO A 137 -24.51 -6.63 -17.75
N GLY A 138 -25.56 -6.11 -17.10
CA GLY A 138 -26.92 -6.56 -17.27
C GLY A 138 -27.60 -5.90 -18.48
N ARG A 139 -28.86 -6.25 -18.73
CA ARG A 139 -29.69 -5.54 -19.72
C ARG A 139 -29.97 -4.10 -19.28
N THR A 140 -30.14 -3.90 -17.98
CA THR A 140 -30.25 -2.60 -17.33
C THR A 140 -29.19 -2.49 -16.23
N MET A 141 -28.92 -1.28 -15.72
CA MET A 141 -28.01 -1.11 -14.59
C MET A 141 -28.44 -1.89 -13.34
N VAL A 142 -29.76 -2.02 -13.13
CA VAL A 142 -30.33 -2.79 -12.02
C VAL A 142 -30.07 -4.30 -12.17
N ASP A 143 -30.00 -4.78 -13.41
CA ASP A 143 -29.68 -6.17 -13.73
C ASP A 143 -28.17 -6.44 -13.75
N SER A 144 -27.34 -5.40 -13.62
CA SER A 144 -25.89 -5.57 -13.60
C SER A 144 -25.44 -6.22 -12.30
N SER A 145 -24.45 -7.10 -12.43
CA SER A 145 -23.84 -7.79 -11.29
C SER A 145 -22.38 -7.40 -11.16
N GLY A 146 -21.88 -7.38 -9.94
CA GLY A 146 -20.47 -7.18 -9.66
C GLY A 146 -19.87 -8.41 -9.03
N GLU A 147 -18.65 -8.71 -9.45
CA GLU A 147 -17.80 -9.67 -8.75
C GLU A 147 -16.58 -8.93 -8.21
N ILE A 148 -16.30 -9.14 -6.93
CA ILE A 148 -15.22 -8.47 -6.19
C ILE A 148 -14.33 -9.54 -5.59
N GLY A 149 -13.04 -9.51 -5.94
CA GLY A 149 -11.98 -10.20 -5.22
C GLY A 149 -11.49 -9.34 -4.07
N VAL A 150 -11.43 -9.93 -2.88
CA VAL A 150 -11.01 -9.26 -1.64
C VAL A 150 -9.83 -10.02 -1.03
N ASP A 151 -8.94 -9.29 -0.37
CA ASP A 151 -7.73 -9.83 0.27
C ASP A 151 -6.91 -10.61 -0.76
N GLY A 152 -6.55 -9.91 -1.84
CA GLY A 152 -5.80 -10.49 -2.94
C GLY A 152 -4.44 -9.88 -3.13
N ILE A 153 -3.64 -10.60 -3.90
CA ILE A 153 -2.28 -10.24 -4.26
C ILE A 153 -2.11 -10.40 -5.77
N ILE A 154 -1.21 -9.60 -6.34
CA ILE A 154 -0.77 -9.81 -7.71
C ILE A 154 0.24 -10.96 -7.69
N THR A 155 -0.12 -12.07 -8.34
CA THR A 155 0.72 -13.27 -8.39
C THR A 155 1.80 -13.17 -9.45
N GLY A 156 1.62 -12.29 -10.43
CA GLY A 156 2.67 -11.86 -11.33
C GLY A 156 2.21 -10.82 -12.35
N MET A 157 3.19 -10.23 -13.02
CA MET A 157 3.03 -9.24 -14.06
C MET A 157 3.95 -9.60 -15.23
N ARG A 158 3.37 -9.71 -16.42
CA ARG A 158 4.10 -9.93 -17.66
C ARG A 158 3.98 -8.71 -18.54
N ILE A 159 5.11 -8.14 -18.95
CA ILE A 159 5.18 -6.96 -19.80
C ILE A 159 5.73 -7.38 -21.15
N MET A 160 4.94 -7.20 -22.19
CA MET A 160 5.29 -7.53 -23.57
C MET A 160 5.65 -6.24 -24.33
N ILE A 161 6.85 -6.23 -24.88
CA ILE A 161 7.38 -5.17 -25.72
C ILE A 161 7.48 -5.73 -27.14
N PRO A 162 6.53 -5.40 -28.02
CA PRO A 162 6.53 -5.89 -29.39
C PRO A 162 7.61 -5.19 -30.24
N ALA A 163 7.94 -5.74 -31.41
CA ALA A 163 8.84 -5.11 -32.38
C ALA A 163 8.37 -3.72 -32.84
N SER A 164 7.07 -3.58 -32.94
CA SER A 164 6.41 -2.34 -33.28
C SER A 164 5.05 -2.30 -32.60
N GLY A 165 4.73 -1.18 -31.97
CA GLY A 165 3.45 -0.95 -31.32
C GLY A 165 3.57 -0.53 -29.87
N LYS A 166 2.45 -0.64 -29.16
CA LYS A 166 2.33 -0.27 -27.76
C LYS A 166 2.78 -1.42 -26.87
N LEU A 167 3.36 -1.08 -25.71
CA LEU A 167 3.59 -2.06 -24.66
C LEU A 167 2.25 -2.62 -24.16
N ALA A 168 2.25 -3.92 -23.85
CA ALA A 168 1.11 -4.60 -23.26
C ALA A 168 1.51 -5.23 -21.92
N VAL A 169 0.58 -5.28 -20.98
CA VAL A 169 0.80 -5.87 -19.65
C VAL A 169 -0.31 -6.88 -19.38
N THR A 170 0.07 -8.08 -18.96
CA THR A 170 -0.81 -9.07 -18.37
C THR A 170 -0.56 -9.08 -16.86
N ILE A 171 -1.61 -8.93 -16.06
CA ILE A 171 -1.56 -9.05 -14.60
C ILE A 171 -2.27 -10.34 -14.20
N MET A 172 -1.60 -11.14 -13.38
CA MET A 172 -2.13 -12.35 -12.77
C MET A 172 -2.48 -12.05 -11.32
N TYR A 173 -3.68 -12.42 -10.90
CA TYR A 173 -4.23 -12.03 -9.61
C TYR A 173 -4.94 -13.19 -8.92
N GLN A 174 -4.86 -13.20 -7.59
CA GLN A 174 -5.52 -14.17 -6.74
C GLN A 174 -5.96 -13.50 -5.45
N ALA A 175 -7.20 -13.72 -5.03
CA ALA A 175 -7.84 -13.16 -3.85
C ALA A 175 -8.52 -14.24 -3.04
N ARG A 176 -8.48 -14.09 -1.72
CA ARG A 176 -8.99 -15.10 -0.78
C ARG A 176 -10.48 -15.32 -0.94
N ASP A 177 -11.23 -14.23 -1.08
CA ASP A 177 -12.69 -14.26 -1.10
C ASP A 177 -13.24 -13.64 -2.38
N ALA A 178 -14.37 -14.19 -2.82
CA ALA A 178 -15.17 -13.64 -3.91
C ALA A 178 -16.50 -13.15 -3.34
N LYS A 179 -16.81 -11.86 -3.52
CA LYS A 179 -18.11 -11.27 -3.19
C LYS A 179 -18.88 -10.99 -4.46
N PHE A 180 -20.16 -11.35 -4.45
CA PHE A 180 -21.10 -11.03 -5.51
C PHE A 180 -22.05 -9.95 -5.02
N ARG A 181 -22.27 -8.93 -5.84
CA ARG A 181 -23.17 -7.83 -5.52
C ARG A 181 -24.14 -7.60 -6.66
N SER A 182 -25.42 -7.52 -6.34
CA SER A 182 -26.47 -7.08 -7.26
C SER A 182 -26.51 -5.56 -7.26
N ASN A 183 -26.64 -4.93 -8.44
CA ASN A 183 -26.61 -3.48 -8.61
C ASN A 183 -25.49 -2.79 -7.80
N PRO A 184 -24.21 -3.14 -8.02
CA PRO A 184 -23.11 -2.58 -7.25
C PRO A 184 -22.93 -1.09 -7.53
N ASP A 185 -22.47 -0.38 -6.50
CA ASP A 185 -22.11 1.02 -6.63
C ASP A 185 -20.71 1.15 -7.23
N TRP A 186 -20.59 1.92 -8.33
CA TRP A 186 -19.39 1.98 -9.16
C TRP A 186 -18.58 3.28 -8.97
N ASP A 187 -18.59 3.79 -7.75
CA ASP A 187 -17.82 4.97 -7.40
C ASP A 187 -16.31 4.71 -7.51
N THR A 188 -15.64 5.64 -8.18
CA THR A 188 -14.21 5.59 -8.45
C THR A 188 -13.60 6.96 -8.16
N VAL A 189 -12.44 6.98 -7.51
CA VAL A 189 -11.72 8.22 -7.19
C VAL A 189 -11.38 8.99 -8.47
N ASN A 190 -11.05 8.29 -9.56
CA ASN A 190 -10.82 8.94 -10.84
C ASN A 190 -12.12 9.15 -11.62
N THR A 191 -12.43 10.41 -11.91
CA THR A 191 -13.59 10.78 -12.72
C THR A 191 -13.37 10.48 -14.20
N THR A 192 -12.13 10.62 -14.69
CA THR A 192 -11.74 10.36 -16.09
C THR A 192 -10.82 9.16 -16.22
N HIS A 193 -10.81 8.58 -17.42
CA HIS A 193 -9.81 7.57 -17.78
C HIS A 193 -8.51 8.26 -18.18
N GLU A 194 -7.39 7.67 -17.81
CA GLU A 194 -6.06 8.10 -18.27
C GLU A 194 -5.97 8.06 -19.80
N LYS A 195 -5.15 8.96 -20.34
CA LYS A 195 -5.04 9.18 -21.79
C LYS A 195 -4.32 8.02 -22.47
N THR A 196 -4.78 7.60 -23.65
CA THR A 196 -4.10 6.54 -24.44
C THR A 196 -2.69 6.93 -24.88
N PHE A 197 -2.40 8.23 -25.03
CA PHE A 197 -1.09 8.72 -25.46
C PHE A 197 -0.01 8.66 -24.37
N THR A 198 -0.36 8.27 -23.14
CA THR A 198 0.61 7.99 -22.07
C THR A 198 1.04 6.52 -22.04
N VAL A 199 0.59 5.71 -23.01
CA VAL A 199 1.07 4.34 -23.21
C VAL A 199 2.39 4.36 -24.01
N PRO A 200 3.47 3.76 -23.49
CA PRO A 200 4.77 3.69 -24.17
C PRO A 200 4.70 2.96 -25.50
N ASP A 201 5.52 3.43 -26.44
CA ASP A 201 5.78 2.76 -27.70
C ASP A 201 7.08 1.95 -27.59
N SER A 202 7.13 0.79 -28.24
CA SER A 202 8.38 0.02 -28.31
C SER A 202 9.44 0.71 -29.18
N GLY A 203 9.02 1.44 -30.22
CA GLY A 203 9.91 2.13 -31.15
C GLY A 203 10.64 3.35 -30.58
N SER A 204 10.18 3.90 -29.46
CA SER A 204 10.85 4.97 -28.69
C SER A 204 11.69 4.41 -27.54
N GLY A 205 11.87 3.09 -27.49
CA GLY A 205 12.60 2.43 -26.43
C GLY A 205 14.10 2.33 -26.69
N ASN A 206 14.86 2.06 -25.63
CA ASN A 206 16.23 1.62 -25.73
C ASN A 206 16.46 0.44 -24.79
N PHE A 207 17.30 -0.50 -25.22
CA PHE A 207 17.69 -1.66 -24.45
C PHE A 207 19.20 -1.63 -24.31
N LYS A 208 19.69 -1.75 -23.07
CA LYS A 208 21.10 -1.72 -22.73
C LYS A 208 21.46 -2.92 -21.87
N ILE A 209 22.57 -3.53 -22.23
CA ILE A 209 23.30 -4.46 -21.37
C ILE A 209 24.66 -3.81 -21.16
N PHE A 210 25.05 -3.63 -19.90
CA PHE A 210 26.34 -3.06 -19.49
C PHE A 210 26.61 -1.68 -20.08
N GLY A 211 25.57 -0.85 -20.15
CA GLY A 211 25.63 0.50 -20.72
C GLY A 211 25.67 0.55 -22.24
N ARG A 212 25.88 -0.58 -22.95
CA ARG A 212 25.87 -0.64 -24.41
C ARG A 212 24.45 -0.90 -24.93
N LYS A 213 24.04 -0.13 -25.93
CA LYS A 213 22.72 -0.24 -26.57
C LYS A 213 22.71 -1.39 -27.58
N TYR A 214 21.67 -2.22 -27.55
CA TYR A 214 21.47 -3.31 -28.51
C TYR A 214 20.11 -3.20 -29.21
N PRO A 215 20.04 -3.47 -30.53
CA PRO A 215 18.78 -3.57 -31.25
C PRO A 215 18.06 -4.89 -30.94
N ILE A 216 16.94 -4.80 -30.22
CA ILE A 216 16.06 -5.94 -29.95
C ILE A 216 14.82 -5.87 -30.83
N LEU A 217 14.32 -7.04 -31.25
CA LEU A 217 13.08 -7.17 -32.00
C LEU A 217 11.88 -7.31 -31.08
N ASN A 218 12.00 -7.95 -29.93
CA ASN A 218 10.93 -8.01 -28.96
C ASN A 218 11.56 -8.29 -27.59
N MET A 219 10.80 -8.01 -26.53
CA MET A 219 11.16 -8.42 -25.19
C MET A 219 9.91 -8.74 -24.39
N VAL A 220 10.01 -9.73 -23.52
CA VAL A 220 9.01 -10.07 -22.51
C VAL A 220 9.70 -10.02 -21.15
N ILE A 221 9.20 -9.20 -20.24
CA ILE A 221 9.65 -9.16 -18.84
C ILE A 221 8.57 -9.83 -18.00
N GLU A 222 8.94 -10.85 -17.23
CA GLU A 222 8.05 -11.58 -16.33
C GLU A 222 8.52 -11.36 -14.90
N ILE A 223 7.62 -10.79 -14.09
CA ILE A 223 7.75 -10.61 -12.65
C ILE A 223 6.76 -11.55 -12.01
N MET A 224 7.23 -12.52 -11.23
CA MET A 224 6.37 -13.50 -10.57
C MET A 224 6.52 -13.38 -9.06
N ASN A 225 5.42 -13.53 -8.33
CA ASN A 225 5.39 -13.45 -6.87
C ASN A 225 5.04 -14.80 -6.22
N ASN A 226 4.99 -15.89 -7.00
CA ASN A 226 4.76 -17.29 -6.61
C ASN A 226 4.22 -17.49 -5.19
N PRO A 227 2.94 -17.16 -4.95
CA PRO A 227 2.36 -17.35 -3.64
C PRO A 227 2.07 -18.81 -3.36
N THR A 228 1.80 -19.10 -2.09
CA THR A 228 1.22 -20.37 -1.68
C THR A 228 -0.07 -20.66 -2.46
N THR A 229 -0.26 -21.94 -2.77
CA THR A 229 -1.44 -22.39 -3.51
C THR A 229 -2.66 -22.40 -2.61
N PRO A 230 -3.90 -22.28 -3.16
CA PRO A 230 -5.12 -22.39 -2.36
C PRO A 230 -5.17 -23.65 -1.49
N ALA A 231 -4.60 -24.76 -1.98
CA ALA A 231 -4.55 -26.04 -1.25
C ALA A 231 -3.60 -26.00 -0.03
N GLN A 232 -2.50 -25.25 -0.11
CA GLN A 232 -1.55 -25.09 1.00
C GLN A 232 -2.11 -24.19 2.11
N GLU A 233 -3.05 -23.31 1.76
CA GLU A 233 -3.64 -22.30 2.63
C GLU A 233 -5.04 -22.71 3.13
N MET A 234 -5.43 -23.98 2.93
CA MET A 234 -6.72 -24.48 3.40
C MET A 234 -6.72 -24.65 4.92
N VAL A 235 -7.76 -24.11 5.55
CA VAL A 235 -8.05 -24.31 6.97
C VAL A 235 -9.25 -25.24 7.13
N SER A 236 -9.14 -26.23 8.01
CA SER A 236 -10.24 -27.15 8.31
C SER A 236 -11.49 -26.39 8.76
N GLY A 237 -12.60 -26.60 8.07
CA GLY A 237 -13.88 -25.93 8.35
C GLY A 237 -14.18 -24.71 7.47
N SER A 238 -13.25 -24.28 6.62
CA SER A 238 -13.47 -23.22 5.63
C SER A 238 -13.08 -23.69 4.23
N PHE A 239 -13.88 -23.33 3.22
CA PHE A 239 -13.51 -23.53 1.81
C PHE A 239 -12.69 -22.36 1.26
N LYS A 240 -12.51 -21.30 2.05
CA LYS A 240 -11.68 -20.17 1.66
C LYS A 240 -10.26 -20.45 2.12
N PRO A 241 -9.25 -20.13 1.29
CA PRO A 241 -7.86 -20.06 1.75
C PRO A 241 -7.76 -19.11 2.96
N ASP A 242 -6.77 -19.25 3.84
CA ASP A 242 -6.53 -18.27 4.92
C ASP A 242 -5.73 -17.08 4.40
N ASP A 243 -4.59 -17.33 3.75
CA ASP A 243 -3.69 -16.29 3.25
C ASP A 243 -3.15 -16.65 1.85
N PHE A 244 -2.39 -15.75 1.24
CA PHE A 244 -1.51 -16.05 0.12
C PHE A 244 -0.17 -15.40 0.38
N ILE A 245 0.76 -16.20 0.90
CA ILE A 245 2.10 -15.73 1.23
C ILE A 245 2.98 -15.93 0.01
N SER A 246 3.60 -14.86 -0.49
CA SER A 246 4.59 -14.96 -1.56
C SER A 246 5.79 -15.75 -1.06
N LEU A 247 6.22 -16.79 -1.78
CA LEU A 247 7.35 -17.63 -1.36
C LEU A 247 8.68 -17.16 -1.95
N PHE A 248 8.68 -16.73 -3.21
CA PHE A 248 9.85 -16.22 -3.91
C PHE A 248 9.44 -15.37 -5.12
N HIS A 249 10.36 -14.50 -5.55
CA HIS A 249 10.11 -13.47 -6.57
C HIS A 249 11.04 -13.59 -7.76
N PRO A 250 10.87 -14.58 -8.66
CA PRO A 250 11.71 -14.64 -9.84
C PRO A 250 11.31 -13.53 -10.80
N VAL A 251 12.32 -12.80 -11.27
CA VAL A 251 12.18 -11.85 -12.37
C VAL A 251 13.07 -12.33 -13.50
N THR A 252 12.51 -12.38 -14.71
CA THR A 252 13.23 -12.77 -15.92
C THR A 252 12.84 -11.88 -17.09
N ALA A 253 13.75 -11.63 -18.00
CA ALA A 253 13.45 -11.01 -19.28
C ALA A 253 13.89 -11.93 -20.42
N ARG A 254 13.06 -12.08 -21.45
CA ARG A 254 13.37 -12.85 -22.66
C ARG A 254 13.32 -11.91 -23.84
N PHE A 255 14.33 -11.90 -24.68
CA PHE A 255 14.36 -10.99 -25.84
C PHE A 255 14.92 -11.67 -27.08
N THR A 256 14.41 -11.25 -28.24
CA THR A 256 14.97 -11.62 -29.54
C THR A 256 15.89 -10.51 -30.01
N TYR A 257 17.18 -10.82 -30.11
CA TYR A 257 18.20 -9.92 -30.64
C TYR A 257 18.23 -10.00 -32.18
N LYS A 258 18.29 -8.84 -32.85
CA LYS A 258 18.60 -8.80 -34.29
C LYS A 258 20.11 -8.89 -34.43
N TYR A 259 20.60 -10.03 -34.88
CA TYR A 259 22.02 -10.29 -35.01
C TYR A 259 22.63 -9.38 -36.08
N GLN A 260 23.29 -8.31 -35.64
CA GLN A 260 24.03 -7.38 -36.50
C GLN A 260 25.53 -7.46 -36.25
N HIS A 261 25.92 -7.72 -35.01
CA HIS A 261 27.29 -7.83 -34.55
C HIS A 261 27.44 -9.05 -33.64
N ASP A 262 28.60 -9.69 -33.72
CA ASP A 262 29.00 -10.80 -32.85
C ASP A 262 29.30 -10.35 -31.42
N ASP A 263 29.44 -9.03 -31.19
CA ASP A 263 29.83 -8.46 -29.89
C ASP A 263 28.99 -8.96 -28.71
N LEU A 264 27.65 -8.99 -28.80
CA LEU A 264 26.81 -9.46 -27.70
C LEU A 264 27.02 -10.96 -27.45
N HIS A 265 27.10 -11.74 -28.53
CA HIS A 265 27.33 -13.18 -28.45
C HIS A 265 28.71 -13.45 -27.83
N ARG A 266 29.75 -12.76 -28.31
CA ARG A 266 31.11 -12.85 -27.78
C ARG A 266 31.13 -12.48 -26.30
N GLU A 267 30.54 -11.35 -25.92
CA GLU A 267 30.47 -10.87 -24.53
C GLU A 267 29.82 -11.89 -23.57
N ILE A 268 28.80 -12.63 -24.03
CA ILE A 268 28.17 -13.69 -23.26
C ILE A 268 29.11 -14.88 -23.05
N PHE A 269 29.79 -15.33 -24.10
CA PHE A 269 30.69 -16.49 -24.02
C PHE A 269 32.01 -16.18 -23.32
N THR A 270 32.42 -14.93 -23.28
CA THR A 270 33.68 -14.52 -22.65
C THR A 270 33.49 -13.90 -21.27
N SER A 271 32.25 -13.53 -20.92
CA SER A 271 31.94 -12.76 -19.71
C SER A 271 32.73 -11.45 -19.60
N HIS A 272 33.26 -10.93 -20.72
CA HIS A 272 34.08 -9.73 -20.79
C HIS A 272 33.74 -8.91 -22.05
N PRO A 273 33.59 -7.57 -21.95
CA PRO A 273 33.22 -6.71 -23.08
C PRO A 273 34.20 -6.79 -24.25
N ASP A 274 35.49 -7.01 -23.96
CA ASP A 274 36.54 -7.09 -24.98
C ASP A 274 36.57 -8.45 -25.70
N GLY A 275 35.96 -9.49 -25.12
CA GLY A 275 35.75 -10.75 -25.84
C GLY A 275 36.98 -11.63 -26.08
N GLU A 276 38.03 -11.50 -25.26
CA GLU A 276 39.32 -12.13 -25.56
C GLU A 276 39.45 -13.58 -25.05
N ASP A 277 38.79 -13.97 -23.95
CA ASP A 277 38.92 -15.30 -23.34
C ASP A 277 37.57 -16.00 -23.13
N PHE A 278 37.47 -17.28 -23.51
CA PHE A 278 36.28 -18.10 -23.27
C PHE A 278 36.06 -18.35 -21.77
N SER A 279 34.83 -18.13 -21.30
CA SER A 279 34.40 -18.42 -19.94
C SER A 279 33.51 -19.66 -19.92
N VAL A 280 33.86 -20.61 -19.05
CA VAL A 280 33.00 -21.77 -18.72
C VAL A 280 31.85 -21.39 -17.78
N MET A 281 31.92 -20.23 -17.14
CA MET A 281 30.89 -19.75 -16.23
C MET A 281 29.83 -18.96 -17.00
N PRO A 282 28.54 -19.08 -16.65
CA PRO A 282 27.50 -18.27 -17.26
C PRO A 282 27.79 -16.78 -17.02
N MET A 283 27.51 -15.95 -18.02
CA MET A 283 27.75 -14.53 -17.91
C MET A 283 26.98 -13.98 -16.71
N LEU A 284 27.73 -13.46 -15.74
CA LEU A 284 27.23 -12.78 -14.57
C LEU A 284 27.77 -11.36 -14.57
N LYS A 285 26.88 -10.37 -14.38
CA LYS A 285 27.31 -8.98 -14.23
C LYS A 285 26.56 -8.27 -13.13
N ASP A 286 27.33 -7.51 -12.36
CA ASP A 286 26.87 -6.53 -11.40
C ASP A 286 26.98 -5.10 -11.96
N THR A 287 26.05 -4.24 -11.56
CA THR A 287 26.12 -2.79 -11.77
C THR A 287 27.44 -2.29 -11.20
N THR A 288 28.26 -1.66 -12.03
CA THR A 288 29.57 -1.15 -11.65
C THR A 288 29.63 0.34 -11.92
N GLY A 289 29.77 1.13 -10.85
CA GLY A 289 29.64 2.58 -10.91
C GLY A 289 28.21 3.01 -11.28
N GLY A 290 28.07 3.98 -12.18
CA GLY A 290 26.77 4.48 -12.66
C GLY A 290 26.20 3.70 -13.85
N VAL A 291 26.77 2.55 -14.21
CA VAL A 291 26.34 1.76 -15.38
C VAL A 291 25.57 0.54 -14.90
N GLU A 292 24.27 0.51 -15.20
CA GLU A 292 23.41 -0.59 -14.79
C GLU A 292 23.71 -1.87 -15.59
N ALA A 293 23.63 -3.03 -14.92
CA ALA A 293 23.87 -4.31 -15.58
C ALA A 293 22.84 -4.58 -16.70
N PHE A 294 21.57 -4.26 -16.42
CA PHE A 294 20.48 -4.30 -17.37
C PHE A 294 19.66 -3.01 -17.27
N ARG A 295 19.34 -2.40 -18.42
CA ARG A 295 18.42 -1.27 -18.47
C ARG A 295 17.59 -1.29 -19.74
N ALA A 296 16.29 -1.11 -19.61
CA ALA A 296 15.40 -0.93 -20.75
C ALA A 296 14.42 0.22 -20.50
N ASP A 297 14.54 1.29 -21.28
CA ASP A 297 13.69 2.48 -21.14
C ASP A 297 12.69 2.52 -22.30
N TYR A 298 11.42 2.84 -22.02
CA TYR A 298 10.37 3.01 -23.02
C TYR A 298 9.55 4.26 -22.75
N SER A 299 9.44 5.13 -23.74
CA SER A 299 8.78 6.42 -23.61
C SER A 299 7.45 6.47 -24.36
N ALA A 300 6.46 7.11 -23.78
CA ALA A 300 5.19 7.42 -24.42
C ALA A 300 5.32 8.63 -25.35
N PRO A 301 4.43 8.79 -26.34
CA PRO A 301 4.44 9.95 -27.24
C PRO A 301 4.02 11.25 -26.54
N MET A 302 3.26 11.16 -25.44
CA MET A 302 2.84 12.32 -24.66
C MET A 302 3.93 12.78 -23.67
N LYS A 303 4.04 14.09 -23.51
CA LYS A 303 4.95 14.76 -22.57
C LYS A 303 4.30 15.01 -21.21
N ILE A 304 5.12 15.06 -20.17
CA ILE A 304 4.70 15.34 -18.80
C ILE A 304 4.44 16.84 -18.66
N GLY A 305 3.19 17.23 -18.45
CA GLY A 305 2.81 18.65 -18.29
C GLY A 305 3.29 19.53 -19.45
N SER A 306 3.98 20.62 -19.13
CA SER A 306 4.62 21.54 -20.08
C SER A 306 6.08 21.19 -20.40
N THR A 307 6.60 20.08 -19.87
CA THR A 307 8.01 19.70 -20.03
C THR A 307 8.27 19.12 -21.41
N VAL A 308 9.54 18.96 -21.77
CA VAL A 308 9.95 18.24 -23.00
C VAL A 308 10.06 16.73 -22.79
N ILE A 309 9.99 16.27 -21.54
CA ILE A 309 10.23 14.88 -21.15
C ILE A 309 8.95 14.06 -21.35
N PRO A 310 9.00 12.95 -22.10
CA PRO A 310 7.87 12.04 -22.23
C PRO A 310 7.66 11.21 -20.96
N TYR A 311 6.43 10.76 -20.73
CA TYR A 311 6.18 9.72 -19.75
C TYR A 311 7.03 8.49 -20.09
N THR A 312 7.80 7.97 -19.14
CA THR A 312 8.78 6.92 -19.41
C THR A 312 8.71 5.84 -18.35
N ILE A 313 8.79 4.58 -18.77
CA ILE A 313 8.98 3.44 -17.88
C ILE A 313 10.37 2.85 -18.14
N SER A 314 11.11 2.57 -17.07
CA SER A 314 12.46 2.01 -17.14
C SER A 314 12.55 0.76 -16.28
N PHE A 315 13.05 -0.32 -16.86
CA PHE A 315 13.32 -1.57 -16.17
C PHE A 315 14.81 -1.65 -15.89
N VAL A 316 15.19 -1.77 -14.62
CA VAL A 316 16.58 -1.71 -14.19
C VAL A 316 16.92 -2.96 -13.39
N GLY A 317 17.97 -3.66 -13.82
CA GLY A 317 18.53 -4.80 -13.12
C GLY A 317 19.94 -4.49 -12.63
N ASN A 318 20.18 -4.66 -11.33
CA ASN A 318 21.48 -4.38 -10.74
C ASN A 318 22.44 -5.56 -10.82
N ARG A 319 21.93 -6.78 -10.86
CA ARG A 319 22.73 -7.97 -11.09
C ARG A 319 21.96 -8.92 -11.97
N VAL A 320 22.56 -9.32 -13.08
CA VAL A 320 21.90 -10.20 -14.06
C VAL A 320 22.82 -11.32 -14.50
N THR A 321 22.21 -12.44 -14.83
CA THR A 321 22.83 -13.46 -15.67
C THR A 321 22.13 -13.52 -17.01
N LEU A 322 22.91 -13.70 -18.07
CA LEU A 322 22.39 -13.89 -19.43
C LEU A 322 22.71 -15.31 -19.92
N ALA A 323 21.75 -15.91 -20.59
CA ALA A 323 21.90 -17.21 -21.24
C ALA A 323 21.32 -17.16 -22.65
N GLU A 324 21.99 -17.84 -23.59
CA GLU A 324 21.48 -18.09 -24.94
C GLU A 324 20.42 -19.20 -24.88
N GLU A 325 19.24 -18.95 -25.44
CA GLU A 325 18.17 -19.96 -25.51
C GLU A 325 18.27 -20.85 -26.74
N SER A 326 18.78 -20.30 -27.85
CA SER A 326 18.81 -20.95 -29.14
C SER A 326 19.96 -20.43 -30.02
N PRO A 327 20.59 -21.29 -30.86
CA PRO A 327 21.57 -20.85 -31.83
C PRO A 327 21.00 -19.80 -32.79
N PRO A 328 21.83 -18.99 -33.46
CA PRO A 328 21.35 -18.03 -34.47
C PRO A 328 20.51 -18.71 -35.55
N GLN A 329 19.33 -18.16 -35.82
CA GLN A 329 18.40 -18.65 -36.82
C GLN A 329 18.17 -17.60 -37.90
N GLU A 330 18.10 -18.04 -39.16
CA GLU A 330 17.66 -17.17 -40.25
C GLU A 330 16.14 -17.03 -40.23
N GLN A 331 15.67 -15.80 -40.24
CA GLN A 331 14.26 -15.45 -40.37
C GLN A 331 14.00 -14.91 -41.79
N GLY A 332 12.75 -15.03 -42.25
CA GLY A 332 12.32 -14.49 -43.54
C GLY A 332 12.75 -13.03 -43.73
N GLY A 333 13.29 -12.71 -44.91
CA GLY A 333 13.93 -11.42 -45.18
C GLY A 333 15.45 -11.40 -45.00
N GLY A 334 16.07 -12.54 -44.71
CA GLY A 334 17.53 -12.70 -44.65
C GLY A 334 18.17 -12.11 -43.38
N PHE A 335 17.38 -11.95 -42.31
CA PHE A 335 17.89 -11.47 -41.02
C PHE A 335 18.21 -12.66 -40.12
N LEU A 336 19.35 -12.58 -39.44
CA LEU A 336 19.69 -13.53 -38.37
C LEU A 336 19.12 -13.01 -37.04
N VAL A 337 18.50 -13.91 -36.29
CA VAL A 337 17.93 -13.63 -34.97
C VAL A 337 18.43 -14.64 -33.95
N GLN A 338 18.52 -14.21 -32.70
CA GLN A 338 18.97 -15.05 -31.59
C GLN A 338 18.19 -14.68 -30.33
N ASN A 339 17.81 -15.70 -29.55
CA ASN A 339 17.00 -15.51 -28.34
C ASN A 339 17.85 -15.64 -27.09
N TYR A 340 17.60 -14.75 -26.13
CA TYR A 340 18.33 -14.69 -24.88
C TYR A 340 17.36 -14.60 -23.70
N THR A 341 17.73 -15.26 -22.60
CA THR A 341 17.10 -15.08 -21.29
C THR A 341 18.03 -14.27 -20.39
N VAL A 342 17.46 -13.31 -19.68
CA VAL A 342 18.06 -12.56 -18.58
C VAL A 342 17.39 -13.04 -17.30
N SER A 343 18.16 -13.51 -16.33
CA SER A 343 17.66 -13.76 -14.98
C SER A 343 18.23 -12.73 -14.03
N PHE A 344 17.36 -12.08 -13.24
CA PHE A 344 17.76 -11.06 -12.28
C PHE A 344 18.10 -11.74 -10.96
N LEU A 345 19.26 -11.39 -10.40
CA LEU A 345 19.79 -12.02 -9.19
C LEU A 345 19.92 -10.99 -8.07
N LYS A 346 19.80 -11.42 -6.82
CA LYS A 346 19.99 -10.55 -5.66
C LYS A 346 21.44 -10.02 -5.61
N PRO A 347 21.68 -8.70 -5.62
CA PRO A 347 23.01 -8.14 -5.43
C PRO A 347 23.41 -8.21 -3.96
N GLU A 348 24.69 -8.00 -3.66
CA GLU A 348 25.18 -7.92 -2.27
C GLU A 348 24.59 -6.71 -1.53
N THR A 349 24.41 -5.60 -2.24
CA THR A 349 23.82 -4.36 -1.72
C THR A 349 22.81 -3.77 -2.71
N GLY A 350 21.69 -3.26 -2.20
CA GLY A 350 20.66 -2.60 -3.00
C GLY A 350 19.56 -3.54 -3.52
N ASP A 351 18.66 -2.97 -4.32
CA ASP A 351 17.56 -3.70 -4.93
C ASP A 351 18.05 -4.50 -6.13
N TYR A 352 17.45 -5.66 -6.42
CA TYR A 352 17.89 -6.47 -7.56
C TYR A 352 17.23 -6.07 -8.88
N PHE A 353 15.93 -5.80 -8.83
CA PHE A 353 15.11 -5.38 -9.96
C PHE A 353 14.22 -4.23 -9.54
N ASN A 354 14.23 -3.17 -10.35
CA ASN A 354 13.45 -1.97 -10.13
C ASN A 354 12.70 -1.57 -11.40
N VAL A 355 11.52 -1.00 -11.21
CA VAL A 355 10.77 -0.32 -12.27
C VAL A 355 10.71 1.16 -11.90
N ASP A 356 11.36 1.99 -12.70
CA ASP A 356 11.28 3.44 -12.56
C ASP A 356 10.20 3.99 -13.50
N LEU A 357 9.23 4.70 -12.94
CA LEU A 357 8.18 5.41 -13.64
C LEU A 357 8.46 6.92 -13.56
N TYR A 358 8.56 7.56 -14.72
CA TYR A 358 8.74 8.99 -14.85
C TYR A 358 7.42 9.63 -15.28
N ASN A 359 6.81 10.40 -14.39
CA ASN A 359 5.52 11.05 -14.63
C ASN A 359 5.40 12.39 -13.88
N GLY A 360 4.22 13.01 -13.92
CA GLY A 360 3.96 14.29 -13.26
C GLY A 360 3.26 14.17 -11.89
N GLN A 361 3.12 12.96 -11.34
CA GLN A 361 2.46 12.76 -10.05
C GLN A 361 3.42 13.05 -8.91
N ASN A 362 2.89 13.48 -7.76
CA ASN A 362 3.68 13.65 -6.55
C ASN A 362 3.72 12.34 -5.73
N ASP A 363 4.56 12.32 -4.69
CA ASP A 363 4.73 11.18 -3.80
C ASP A 363 3.40 10.68 -3.20
N ALA A 364 2.62 11.64 -2.68
CA ALA A 364 1.32 11.41 -2.04
C ALA A 364 0.28 10.70 -2.91
N PHE A 365 0.49 10.62 -4.22
CA PHE A 365 -0.39 9.87 -5.12
C PHE A 365 -0.24 8.35 -4.95
N TYR A 366 0.97 7.88 -4.63
CA TYR A 366 1.29 6.45 -4.47
C TYR A 366 1.48 6.03 -3.01
N ASP A 367 1.51 6.99 -2.09
CA ASP A 367 1.29 6.69 -0.69
C ASP A 367 0.02 5.86 -0.59
N LEU A 368 0.18 4.62 -0.12
CA LEU A 368 -0.93 3.74 0.24
C LEU A 368 -1.98 4.61 0.94
N PRO A 369 -3.28 4.45 0.65
CA PRO A 369 -4.32 5.11 1.43
C PRO A 369 -4.09 4.78 2.89
N ASN A 370 -3.37 5.65 3.57
CA ASN A 370 -3.05 5.56 4.97
C ASN A 370 -4.32 6.01 5.69
N GLY A 371 -5.38 5.21 5.55
CA GLY A 371 -6.44 5.13 6.56
C GLY A 371 -5.89 4.61 7.89
N PHE A 372 -4.61 4.20 7.94
CA PHE A 372 -3.81 4.02 9.14
C PHE A 372 -2.67 5.05 9.28
N THR A 373 -2.88 6.28 8.82
CA THR A 373 -2.44 7.46 9.59
C THR A 373 -3.65 8.01 10.33
N GLY A 374 -4.34 7.15 11.09
CA GLY A 374 -4.96 7.65 12.30
C GLY A 374 -3.83 8.30 13.09
N THR A 375 -4.01 9.52 13.54
CA THR A 375 -3.14 10.26 14.46
C THR A 375 -2.91 9.55 15.81
N GLY A 376 -3.11 8.23 15.87
CA GLY A 376 -2.83 7.34 17.00
C GLY A 376 -1.64 6.39 16.82
N PHE A 377 -0.99 6.31 15.65
CA PHE A 377 0.30 5.63 15.53
C PHE A 377 1.23 6.41 14.60
N ALA A 378 2.17 7.13 15.22
CA ALA A 378 3.21 7.84 14.51
C ALA A 378 4.02 6.88 13.62
N ALA A 379 4.22 7.30 12.37
CA ALA A 379 5.28 6.79 11.53
C ALA A 379 6.61 6.90 12.30
N GLY A 380 7.19 5.76 12.70
CA GLY A 380 8.47 5.73 13.41
C GLY A 380 8.71 4.56 14.37
N LEU A 381 7.72 3.73 14.70
CA LEU A 381 7.94 2.56 15.56
C LEU A 381 8.24 1.31 14.73
N ALA A 382 9.52 1.07 14.45
CA ALA A 382 9.98 -0.23 14.00
C ALA A 382 10.01 -1.18 15.22
N PHE A 383 9.13 -2.19 15.21
CA PHE A 383 9.24 -3.30 16.17
C PHE A 383 10.39 -4.20 15.72
N SER A 384 11.48 -4.21 16.48
CA SER A 384 12.53 -5.22 16.35
C SER A 384 12.12 -6.43 17.19
N GLU A 385 11.84 -7.57 16.54
CA GLU A 385 11.70 -8.85 17.24
C GLU A 385 13.07 -9.27 17.78
N VAL A 386 13.33 -9.00 19.07
CA VAL A 386 14.37 -9.69 19.82
C VAL A 386 13.73 -10.91 20.46
N ALA A 387 14.24 -12.09 20.13
CA ALA A 387 13.79 -13.34 20.72
C ALA A 387 13.95 -13.32 22.25
N GLY A 388 12.82 -13.28 22.98
CA GLY A 388 12.75 -13.42 24.44
C GLY A 388 12.07 -12.25 25.15
N ASP A 389 10.76 -12.40 25.41
CA ASP A 389 9.90 -11.80 26.45
C ASP A 389 10.07 -10.34 26.93
N LYS A 390 10.85 -9.48 26.26
CA LYS A 390 10.93 -8.05 26.55
C LYS A 390 11.07 -7.24 25.27
N VAL A 391 10.00 -6.56 24.88
CA VAL A 391 10.02 -5.54 23.84
C VAL A 391 10.70 -4.29 24.43
N ALA A 392 11.96 -4.05 24.06
CA ALA A 392 12.63 -2.78 24.34
C ALA A 392 12.35 -1.80 23.19
N LEU A 393 11.76 -0.64 23.50
CA LEU A 393 11.61 0.48 22.58
C LEU A 393 12.96 1.15 22.36
N ASP A 394 13.57 0.93 21.20
CA ASP A 394 14.82 1.60 20.81
C ASP A 394 14.51 2.91 20.07
N ALA A 395 14.11 3.93 20.83
CA ALA A 395 13.84 5.28 20.30
C ALA A 395 14.24 6.40 21.30
N ALA A 396 15.23 6.14 22.16
CA ALA A 396 15.54 7.02 23.29
C ALA A 396 16.23 8.35 22.92
N ALA A 397 16.72 8.55 21.69
CA ALA A 397 17.56 9.71 21.38
C ALA A 397 16.80 10.95 20.90
N THR A 398 15.62 10.81 20.29
CA THR A 398 14.87 11.96 19.72
C THR A 398 13.60 12.32 20.49
N PHE A 399 13.09 11.39 21.31
CA PHE A 399 11.88 11.60 22.12
C PHE A 399 12.18 12.31 23.47
N ALA A 400 13.38 12.15 24.01
CA ALA A 400 13.78 12.66 25.31
C ALA A 400 14.05 14.19 25.36
N THR A 401 14.11 14.86 24.20
CA THR A 401 14.43 16.31 24.16
C THR A 401 13.21 17.21 24.31
N VAL A 402 11.98 16.68 24.18
CA VAL A 402 10.74 17.48 24.28
C VAL A 402 9.82 17.02 25.41
N PHE A 403 9.88 15.75 25.80
CA PHE A 403 9.01 15.19 26.83
C PHE A 403 9.85 14.36 27.82
N GLY A 404 9.72 14.66 29.11
CA GLY A 404 10.39 13.91 30.17
C GLY A 404 9.95 12.44 30.21
N ASP A 405 10.72 11.63 30.94
CA ASP A 405 10.66 10.17 31.03
C ASP A 405 9.23 9.58 30.94
N ALA A 406 9.04 8.63 30.02
CA ALA A 406 7.83 7.81 29.95
C ALA A 406 8.12 6.42 30.55
N THR A 407 7.21 5.93 31.39
CA THR A 407 7.26 4.57 31.96
C THR A 407 5.99 3.81 31.64
N LEU A 408 6.12 2.50 31.39
CA LEU A 408 5.01 1.57 31.21
C LEU A 408 4.65 0.97 32.56
N ASP A 409 3.42 1.22 33.02
CA ASP A 409 2.83 0.51 34.17
C ASP A 409 1.58 -0.26 33.70
N ASN A 410 1.59 -1.58 33.90
CA ASN A 410 0.51 -2.51 33.52
C ASN A 410 -0.06 -2.32 32.10
N GLY A 411 0.79 -2.13 31.09
CA GLY A 411 0.39 -2.10 29.68
C GLY A 411 -0.38 -0.84 29.26
N LYS A 412 -0.41 0.21 30.10
CA LYS A 412 -0.86 1.55 29.71
C LYS A 412 0.33 2.47 29.55
N LEU A 413 0.32 3.26 28.48
CA LEU A 413 1.27 4.35 28.29
C LEU A 413 0.86 5.51 29.20
N ILE A 414 1.68 5.78 30.22
CA ILE A 414 1.52 6.94 31.10
C ILE A 414 2.56 7.97 30.63
N ALA A 415 2.10 9.06 30.02
CA ALA A 415 2.95 10.18 29.67
C ALA A 415 2.98 11.17 30.84
N TYR A 416 4.16 11.41 31.42
CA TYR A 416 4.36 12.44 32.44
C TYR A 416 4.65 13.77 31.73
N PHE A 417 3.71 14.70 31.79
CA PHE A 417 3.97 16.07 31.38
C PHE A 417 4.81 16.74 32.46
N GLY A 418 6.07 17.05 32.13
CA GLY A 418 6.91 17.86 33.00
C GLY A 418 6.26 19.21 33.30
N THR A 419 6.33 19.65 34.55
CA THR A 419 5.79 20.93 35.04
C THR A 419 6.26 22.10 34.16
N PRO A 420 5.35 22.83 33.47
CA PRO A 420 5.70 24.12 32.93
C PRO A 420 5.79 25.10 34.11
N SER A 421 6.93 25.77 34.26
CA SER A 421 7.03 26.94 35.13
C SER A 421 6.11 28.03 34.58
N ALA A 422 4.95 28.22 35.23
CA ALA A 422 3.96 29.28 34.97
C ALA A 422 3.62 29.51 33.48
N GLY A 423 2.66 28.75 32.96
CA GLY A 423 2.08 28.99 31.64
C GLY A 423 0.72 28.32 31.46
N THR A 424 -0.17 28.99 30.71
CA THR A 424 -1.49 28.48 30.34
C THR A 424 -1.36 27.42 29.24
N LEU A 425 -1.96 26.23 29.44
CA LEU A 425 -2.07 25.20 28.40
C LEU A 425 -3.42 25.37 27.68
N THR A 426 -3.41 25.72 26.39
CA THR A 426 -4.61 25.83 25.56
C THR A 426 -4.70 24.62 24.64
N VAL A 427 -5.73 23.79 24.78
CA VAL A 427 -6.03 22.67 23.87
C VAL A 427 -7.28 23.04 23.08
N THR A 428 -7.14 23.13 21.75
CA THR A 428 -8.25 23.47 20.85
C THR A 428 -8.46 22.29 19.91
N ASP A 429 -9.45 21.44 20.18
CA ASP A 429 -9.79 20.39 19.21
C ASP A 429 -11.24 19.89 19.28
N THR A 430 -11.74 19.38 18.16
CA THR A 430 -13.09 18.82 18.01
C THR A 430 -13.04 17.32 18.23
N LEU A 431 -12.70 16.89 19.45
CA LEU A 431 -12.48 15.47 19.77
C LEU A 431 -13.55 14.97 20.75
N SER A 432 -14.36 13.99 20.34
CA SER A 432 -15.15 13.17 21.26
C SER A 432 -14.23 12.19 21.98
N LEU A 433 -13.54 12.68 23.02
CA LEU A 433 -12.69 11.90 23.91
C LEU A 433 -13.53 11.05 24.87
N LEU A 434 -13.71 9.77 24.55
CA LEU A 434 -14.09 8.80 25.58
C LEU A 434 -12.84 8.40 26.38
N ALA A 435 -12.77 8.94 27.59
CA ALA A 435 -11.94 8.51 28.71
C ALA A 435 -10.40 8.65 28.55
N THR A 436 -9.90 9.87 28.75
CA THR A 436 -8.52 10.11 29.24
C THR A 436 -8.57 10.86 30.55
N ALA A 437 -7.95 10.30 31.59
CA ALA A 437 -7.80 10.94 32.88
C ALA A 437 -6.72 12.02 32.80
N PHE A 438 -7.07 13.28 33.10
CA PHE A 438 -6.10 14.35 33.30
C PHE A 438 -5.63 14.35 34.75
N THR A 439 -4.32 14.38 34.99
CA THR A 439 -3.77 14.56 36.34
C THR A 439 -3.13 15.95 36.40
N ILE A 440 -3.65 16.84 37.25
CA ILE A 440 -3.10 18.19 37.45
C ILE A 440 -2.43 18.21 38.82
N ALA A 441 -1.14 18.50 38.87
CA ALA A 441 -0.36 18.42 40.11
C ALA A 441 -0.23 19.75 40.88
N SER A 442 -0.74 20.88 40.37
CA SER A 442 -0.68 22.17 41.08
C SER A 442 -1.63 23.24 40.53
N ASN A 443 -1.87 24.29 41.33
CA ASN A 443 -2.76 25.45 41.10
C ASN A 443 -2.49 26.20 39.77
N GLY A 444 -3.13 25.76 38.69
CA GLY A 444 -3.19 26.48 37.42
C GLY A 444 -4.60 26.41 36.83
N ASP A 445 -5.03 27.49 36.18
CA ASP A 445 -6.29 27.53 35.46
C ASP A 445 -6.19 26.66 34.19
N VAL A 446 -7.15 25.75 33.99
CA VAL A 446 -7.28 24.94 32.77
C VAL A 446 -8.49 25.42 31.99
N THR A 447 -8.26 25.98 30.81
CA THR A 447 -9.33 26.43 29.90
C THR A 447 -9.56 25.35 28.85
N HIS A 448 -10.76 24.76 28.80
CA HIS A 448 -11.15 23.77 27.80
C HIS A 448 -12.34 24.28 26.97
N THR A 449 -12.22 24.28 25.65
CA THR A 449 -13.28 24.69 24.72
C THR A 449 -13.84 23.45 24.03
N ALA A 450 -15.01 22.95 24.47
CA ALA A 450 -15.65 21.76 23.90
C ALA A 450 -17.02 22.07 23.29
N THR A 451 -17.38 21.36 22.22
CA THR A 451 -18.73 21.35 21.62
C THR A 451 -19.60 20.16 22.06
N SER A 452 -19.08 19.23 22.88
CA SER A 452 -19.86 18.14 23.50
C SER A 452 -19.23 17.63 24.81
N LYS A 453 -19.94 16.69 25.49
CA LYS A 453 -19.74 16.18 26.87
C LYS A 453 -18.29 16.10 27.35
N VAL A 454 -18.00 16.71 28.51
CA VAL A 454 -16.70 16.66 29.19
C VAL A 454 -16.80 15.73 30.40
N VAL A 455 -15.97 14.69 30.45
CA VAL A 455 -15.77 13.86 31.66
C VAL A 455 -14.34 14.08 32.12
N ALA A 456 -14.15 14.72 33.28
CA ALA A 456 -12.83 15.01 33.84
C ALA A 456 -12.70 14.36 35.23
N ASN A 457 -11.61 13.62 35.45
CA ASN A 457 -11.21 13.14 36.76
C ASN A 457 -10.13 14.09 37.30
N PHE A 458 -10.24 14.53 38.56
CA PHE A 458 -9.28 15.46 39.15
C PHE A 458 -8.54 14.82 40.33
N TYR A 459 -7.27 15.15 40.45
CA TYR A 459 -6.42 14.78 41.59
C TYR A 459 -5.97 16.06 42.29
N GLN A 460 -6.18 16.17 43.60
CA GLN A 460 -5.66 17.28 44.40
C GLN A 460 -4.63 16.72 45.41
N PRO A 461 -3.33 17.01 45.25
CA PRO A 461 -2.36 16.70 46.27
C PRO A 461 -2.39 17.81 47.32
N GLY A 462 -2.97 17.52 48.48
CA GLY A 462 -2.72 18.31 49.68
C GLY A 462 -3.76 19.38 50.04
N ASP A 463 -3.84 19.52 51.34
CA ASP A 463 -4.69 20.29 52.22
C ASP A 463 -4.27 21.77 52.23
N GLY A 464 -4.82 22.55 51.29
CA GLY A 464 -4.68 24.01 51.34
C GLY A 464 -5.18 24.75 50.11
N ALA A 465 -6.27 25.49 50.27
CA ALA A 465 -6.75 26.60 49.44
C ALA A 465 -6.98 26.36 47.92
N GLY A 466 -8.23 26.03 47.58
CA GLY A 466 -9.00 26.64 46.49
C GLY A 466 -8.48 26.50 45.06
N THR A 467 -8.56 25.30 44.48
CA THR A 467 -8.47 25.12 43.02
C THR A 467 -9.75 25.62 42.36
N ARG A 468 -9.67 26.56 41.43
CA ARG A 468 -10.81 27.13 40.71
C ARG A 468 -10.91 26.49 39.32
N LEU A 469 -12.05 25.90 39.00
CA LEU A 469 -12.33 25.40 37.66
C LEU A 469 -12.99 26.52 36.85
N VAL A 470 -12.41 26.88 35.70
CA VAL A 470 -13.02 27.83 34.75
C VAL A 470 -13.26 27.11 33.44
N ALA A 471 -14.52 26.80 33.13
CA ALA A 471 -14.93 26.23 31.85
C ALA A 471 -15.60 27.34 31.01
N THR A 472 -15.06 27.59 29.81
CA THR A 472 -15.59 28.61 28.89
C THR A 472 -16.26 27.92 27.71
N PHE A 473 -17.54 28.26 27.47
CA PHE A 473 -18.34 27.65 26.41
C PHE A 473 -18.65 28.67 25.31
N THR A 474 -18.56 28.25 24.04
CA THR A 474 -18.88 29.10 22.89
C THR A 474 -20.38 29.09 22.55
N SER A 475 -20.82 30.17 21.92
CA SER A 475 -22.07 30.91 22.16
C SER A 475 -23.41 30.34 21.65
N ASN A 476 -23.66 29.03 21.73
CA ASN A 476 -24.95 28.45 21.32
C ASN A 476 -25.62 27.50 22.33
N MET A 477 -25.21 27.50 23.61
CA MET A 477 -25.83 26.64 24.63
C MET A 477 -27.08 27.28 25.24
N THR A 478 -28.20 26.55 25.24
CA THR A 478 -29.42 26.96 25.95
C THR A 478 -29.30 26.64 27.45
N ALA A 479 -30.01 27.38 28.30
CA ALA A 479 -29.98 27.19 29.76
C ALA A 479 -30.32 25.74 30.21
N ALA A 480 -31.13 25.02 29.44
CA ALA A 480 -31.50 23.63 29.71
C ALA A 480 -30.35 22.63 29.45
N ILE A 481 -29.54 22.88 28.42
CA ILE A 481 -28.34 22.07 28.11
C ILE A 481 -27.28 22.30 29.21
N LEU A 482 -27.14 23.55 29.66
CA LEU A 482 -26.22 23.93 30.72
C LEU A 482 -26.56 23.24 32.06
N GLN A 483 -27.84 23.21 32.45
CA GLN A 483 -28.27 22.51 33.67
C GLN A 483 -28.08 20.99 33.59
N THR A 484 -28.22 20.41 32.40
CA THR A 484 -28.00 18.97 32.20
C THR A 484 -26.52 18.62 32.32
N LEU A 485 -25.64 19.44 31.74
CA LEU A 485 -24.19 19.30 31.85
C LEU A 485 -23.70 19.46 33.30
N LEU A 486 -24.24 20.43 34.05
CA LEU A 486 -23.89 20.64 35.47
C LEU A 486 -24.29 19.46 36.38
N ARG A 487 -25.32 18.68 36.01
CA ARG A 487 -25.73 17.47 36.75
C ARG A 487 -24.86 16.25 36.48
N GLU A 488 -24.08 16.23 35.40
CA GLU A 488 -23.26 15.07 35.00
C GLU A 488 -21.77 15.18 35.39
N ILE A 489 -21.36 16.22 36.11
CA ILE A 489 -19.99 16.33 36.64
C ILE A 489 -19.83 15.35 37.82
N ALA A 490 -19.22 14.19 37.56
CA ALA A 490 -18.89 13.20 38.58
C ALA A 490 -17.48 13.46 39.15
N TYR A 491 -17.36 13.44 40.48
CA TYR A 491 -16.08 13.63 41.19
C TYR A 491 -15.64 12.30 41.82
N ALA A 492 -14.41 11.85 41.57
CA ALA A 492 -13.85 10.64 42.16
C ALA A 492 -12.55 10.96 42.91
N ARG A 493 -12.44 10.50 44.16
CA ARG A 493 -11.23 10.66 45.01
C ARG A 493 -10.50 9.31 45.13
N THR A 494 -9.16 9.31 45.11
CA THR A 494 -8.36 8.13 45.46
C THR A 494 -8.36 7.89 46.97
N ALA A 495 -8.34 6.62 47.36
CA ALA A 495 -8.37 6.16 48.75
C ALA A 495 -7.22 6.78 49.59
N GLY A 496 -7.54 7.32 50.77
CA GLY A 496 -6.53 7.76 51.74
C GLY A 496 -6.85 8.99 52.60
N SER A 497 -8.07 9.51 52.58
CA SER A 497 -8.42 10.78 53.23
C SER A 497 -9.79 10.73 53.87
N ASP A 498 -9.88 11.24 55.10
CA ASP A 498 -11.05 11.07 55.98
C ASP A 498 -12.39 11.46 55.34
N ALA A 499 -13.37 10.57 55.48
CA ALA A 499 -14.64 10.56 54.77
C ALA A 499 -15.65 11.65 55.21
N THR A 500 -15.26 12.59 56.08
CA THR A 500 -16.19 13.56 56.69
C THR A 500 -16.01 15.01 56.23
N SER A 501 -15.07 15.30 55.33
CA SER A 501 -14.86 16.66 54.83
C SER A 501 -15.87 17.04 53.74
N VAL A 502 -16.78 17.96 54.04
CA VAL A 502 -17.61 18.65 53.04
C VAL A 502 -16.73 19.67 52.31
N ILE A 503 -16.59 19.54 51.00
CA ILE A 503 -15.79 20.46 50.19
C ILE A 503 -16.74 21.31 49.34
N PRO A 504 -16.82 22.64 49.56
CA PRO A 504 -17.58 23.52 48.69
C PRO A 504 -16.83 23.68 47.36
N VAL A 505 -17.51 23.39 46.25
CA VAL A 505 -16.99 23.63 44.90
C VAL A 505 -17.69 24.86 44.33
N ASN A 506 -16.91 25.92 44.12
CA ASN A 506 -17.39 27.12 43.46
C ASN A 506 -17.27 26.95 41.94
N ILE A 507 -18.40 27.01 41.22
CA ILE A 507 -18.43 26.96 39.77
C ILE A 507 -18.75 28.37 39.27
N SER A 508 -17.98 28.86 38.30
CA SER A 508 -18.23 30.14 37.63
C SER A 508 -18.25 29.91 36.12
N ILE A 509 -19.29 30.40 35.46
CA ILE A 509 -19.46 30.33 34.01
C ILE A 509 -19.48 31.74 33.47
N VAL A 510 -18.71 31.97 32.41
CA VAL A 510 -18.67 33.26 31.70
C VAL A 510 -19.35 33.07 30.35
N ASP A 511 -20.35 33.88 30.04
CA ASP A 511 -21.01 33.83 28.73
C ASP A 511 -20.17 34.53 27.64
N GLY A 512 -20.59 34.42 26.38
CA GLY A 512 -19.91 35.07 25.25
C GLY A 512 -19.94 36.61 25.26
N ASN A 513 -20.56 37.22 26.27
CA ASN A 513 -20.60 38.67 26.53
C ASN A 513 -19.89 39.04 27.85
N ASP A 514 -19.04 38.15 28.39
CA ASP A 514 -18.29 38.31 29.63
C ASP A 514 -19.13 38.44 30.93
N ASN A 515 -20.41 38.06 30.92
CA ASN A 515 -21.21 38.01 32.15
C ASN A 515 -20.84 36.78 32.97
N VAL A 516 -20.55 36.96 34.26
CA VAL A 516 -20.18 35.88 35.17
C VAL A 516 -21.41 35.39 35.96
N PHE A 517 -21.73 34.11 35.81
CA PHE A 517 -22.72 33.41 36.62
C PHE A 517 -21.99 32.44 37.56
N SER A 518 -22.12 32.62 38.86
CA SER A 518 -21.49 31.76 39.86
C SER A 518 -22.51 31.04 40.73
N ASP A 519 -22.21 29.79 41.05
CA ASP A 519 -22.96 29.00 42.03
C ASP A 519 -22.00 28.16 42.89
N THR A 520 -22.42 27.83 44.10
CA THR A 520 -21.64 27.01 45.04
C THR A 520 -22.34 25.69 45.27
N ILE A 521 -21.78 24.60 44.76
CA ILE A 521 -22.32 23.27 44.99
C ILE A 521 -21.60 22.67 46.20
N THR A 522 -22.39 22.29 47.21
CA THR A 522 -21.90 21.57 48.37
C THR A 522 -22.01 20.08 48.09
N VAL A 523 -20.87 19.40 47.93
CA VAL A 523 -20.87 17.95 47.70
C VAL A 523 -20.73 17.23 49.03
N THR A 524 -21.78 16.53 49.43
CA THR A 524 -21.80 15.69 50.63
C THR A 524 -21.65 14.23 50.19
N HIS A 525 -20.61 13.55 50.66
CA HIS A 525 -20.40 12.13 50.36
C HIS A 525 -21.26 11.26 51.29
N SER A 526 -21.91 10.24 50.73
CA SER A 526 -22.55 9.14 51.49
C SER A 526 -21.71 7.87 51.40
#